data_AF-A0A9E3XGK9-F1
#
_entry.id   AF-A0A9E3XGK9-F1
#
_cell.length_a   1.000
_cell.length_b   1.000
_cell.length_c   1.000
_cell.angle_alpha   90.00
_cell.angle_beta   90.00
_cell.angle_gamma   90.00
#
_symmetry.space_group_name_H-M   'P 1'
#
loop_
_entity.id
_entity.type
_entity.pdbx_description
1 polymer ?
#
loop_
_entity_poly.entity_id
_entity_poly.type
_entity_poly.pdbx_seq_one_letter_code
_entity_poly.pdbx_strand_id
1 'polypeptide(L)'
;LERVTAALNCFRSHLRPGGITIVEPWFTPETAQPLYFDMQTVSKSDLKICRMGYTVSRKRMSRVKFQYLINSREGIRHKSEIHELGLFTIEEMQHCFQEAGFEIWYDPQGFNNRGIYIGKRGQ
;
A
#
# COMPACT_ATOMS: atom_id res chain seq x y z
N LEU A 1 -3.53 -7.95 -12.90
CA LEU A 1 -2.21 -8.41 -12.39
C LEU A 1 -1.07 -7.91 -13.27
N GLU A 2 -1.25 -7.78 -14.59
CA GLU A 2 -0.26 -7.24 -15.53
C GLU A 2 0.52 -6.00 -15.05
N ARG A 3 -0.16 -4.99 -14.47
CA ARG A 3 0.51 -3.79 -13.94
C ARG A 3 1.44 -4.09 -12.76
N VAL A 4 1.11 -5.07 -11.92
CA VAL A 4 1.97 -5.54 -10.82
C VAL A 4 3.20 -6.22 -11.39
N THR A 5 3.02 -7.16 -12.33
CA THR A 5 4.14 -7.84 -13.01
C THR A 5 5.04 -6.86 -13.73
N ALA A 6 4.49 -5.85 -14.43
CA ALA A 6 5.27 -4.81 -15.08
C ALA A 6 6.11 -3.98 -14.09
N ALA A 7 5.54 -3.63 -12.93
CA ALA A 7 6.27 -2.95 -11.86
C ALA A 7 7.41 -3.82 -11.30
N LEU A 8 7.16 -5.11 -11.07
CA LEU A 8 8.16 -6.07 -10.58
C LEU A 8 9.29 -6.29 -11.60
N ASN A 9 8.98 -6.34 -12.89
CA ASN A 9 9.97 -6.37 -13.96
C ASN A 9 10.87 -5.13 -13.95
N CYS A 10 10.27 -3.95 -13.71
CA CYS A 10 11.03 -2.71 -13.52
C CYS A 10 11.93 -2.80 -12.29
N PHE A 11 11.46 -3.31 -11.16
CA PHE A 11 12.31 -3.48 -9.98
C PHE A 11 13.48 -4.42 -10.28
N ARG A 12 13.20 -5.55 -10.94
CA ARG A 12 14.22 -6.55 -11.28
C ARG A 12 15.32 -5.98 -12.18
N SER A 13 14.96 -5.16 -13.17
CA SER A 13 15.94 -4.58 -14.10
C SER A 13 16.96 -3.68 -13.42
N HIS A 14 16.63 -3.12 -12.26
CA HIS A 14 17.50 -2.27 -11.44
C HIS A 14 18.32 -3.04 -10.40
N LEU A 15 18.16 -4.37 -10.28
CA LEU A 15 18.90 -5.20 -9.33
C LEU A 15 20.10 -5.87 -9.99
N ARG A 16 21.22 -5.98 -9.26
CA ARG A 16 22.34 -6.87 -9.63
C ARG A 16 21.93 -8.35 -9.44
N PRO A 17 22.65 -9.30 -10.06
CA PRO A 17 22.59 -10.72 -9.69
C PRO A 17 22.59 -10.93 -8.18
N GLY A 18 21.65 -11.72 -7.67
CA GLY A 18 21.47 -11.96 -6.23
C GLY A 18 20.88 -10.80 -5.41
N GLY A 19 20.57 -9.66 -6.04
CA GLY A 19 19.95 -8.51 -5.39
C GLY A 19 18.53 -8.77 -4.91
N ILE A 20 18.07 -7.98 -3.93
CA ILE A 20 16.80 -8.18 -3.24
C ILE A 20 15.86 -7.00 -3.52
N THR A 21 14.60 -7.29 -3.83
CA THR A 21 13.48 -6.35 -3.75
C THR A 21 12.60 -6.72 -2.57
N ILE A 22 12.06 -5.71 -1.88
CA ILE A 22 11.17 -5.88 -0.74
C ILE A 22 9.91 -5.07 -1.00
N VAL A 23 8.74 -5.68 -0.87
CA VAL A 23 7.44 -5.05 -1.12
C VAL A 23 6.51 -5.30 0.06
N GLU A 24 6.16 -4.25 0.79
CA GLU A 24 5.03 -4.27 1.72
C GLU A 24 3.74 -4.06 0.91
N PRO A 25 2.76 -4.97 0.99
CA PRO A 25 1.55 -4.88 0.18
C PRO A 25 0.48 -4.00 0.83
N TRP A 26 -0.59 -3.76 0.06
CA TRP A 26 -1.89 -3.42 0.64
C TRP A 26 -2.58 -4.70 1.16
N PHE A 27 -3.72 -4.55 1.83
CA PHE A 27 -4.49 -5.70 2.34
C PHE A 27 -4.88 -6.68 1.23
N THR A 28 -5.03 -7.95 1.59
CA THR A 28 -5.64 -8.95 0.72
C THR A 28 -7.16 -8.79 0.70
N PRO A 29 -7.89 -9.35 -0.28
CA PRO A 29 -9.36 -9.35 -0.27
C PRO A 29 -9.97 -9.93 1.02
N GLU A 30 -9.30 -10.90 1.64
CA GLU A 30 -9.76 -11.60 2.84
C GLU A 30 -9.54 -10.79 4.12
N THR A 31 -8.46 -10.01 4.16
CA THR A 31 -8.06 -9.23 5.34
C THR A 31 -8.56 -7.78 5.29
N ALA A 32 -8.93 -7.29 4.11
CA ALA A 32 -9.48 -5.95 3.96
C ALA A 32 -10.86 -5.83 4.62
N GLN A 33 -10.97 -4.90 5.58
CA GLN A 33 -12.26 -4.58 6.18
C GLN A 33 -13.21 -3.98 5.12
N PRO A 34 -14.48 -4.46 5.02
CA PRO A 34 -15.43 -3.92 4.05
C PRO A 34 -15.70 -2.43 4.22
N LEU A 35 -15.65 -1.96 5.47
CA LEU A 35 -15.81 -0.57 5.87
C LEU A 35 -14.88 -0.31 7.06
N TYR A 36 -14.06 0.72 6.95
CA TYR A 36 -13.15 1.13 8.03
C TYR A 36 -13.18 2.65 8.17
N PHE A 37 -13.08 3.14 9.40
CA PHE A 37 -13.05 4.57 9.71
C PHE A 37 -11.77 4.88 10.47
N ASP A 38 -11.14 6.00 10.14
CA ASP A 38 -9.94 6.49 10.79
C ASP A 38 -10.06 7.99 11.06
N MET A 39 -9.43 8.44 12.15
CA MET A 39 -9.23 9.84 12.43
C MET A 39 -7.84 10.04 13.00
N GLN A 40 -7.10 10.98 12.42
CA GLN A 40 -5.84 11.45 12.97
C GLN A 40 -5.88 12.95 13.17
N THR A 41 -5.28 13.42 14.27
CA THR A 41 -5.12 14.84 14.53
C THR A 41 -3.66 15.19 14.76
N VAL A 42 -3.29 16.39 14.33
CA VAL A 42 -1.99 16.99 14.63
C VAL A 42 -2.25 18.27 15.40
N SER A 43 -1.59 18.45 16.53
CA SER A 43 -1.68 19.66 17.34
C SER A 43 -0.28 20.19 17.65
N LYS A 44 0.18 21.14 16.85
CA LYS A 44 1.44 21.89 17.05
C LYS A 44 1.12 23.36 17.34
N SER A 45 2.10 24.16 17.75
CA SER A 45 1.91 25.56 18.14
C SER A 45 1.24 26.42 17.05
N ASP A 46 1.59 26.21 15.79
CA ASP A 46 1.13 27.01 14.65
C ASP A 46 0.43 26.18 13.55
N LEU A 47 0.05 24.94 13.89
CA LEU A 47 -0.59 24.01 12.97
C LEU A 47 -1.54 23.07 13.72
N LYS A 48 -2.82 23.10 13.36
CA LYS A 48 -3.80 22.08 13.75
C LYS A 48 -4.32 21.39 12.50
N ILE A 49 -4.29 20.07 12.48
CA ILE A 49 -4.84 19.27 11.38
C ILE A 49 -5.80 18.24 11.96
N CYS A 50 -6.96 18.09 11.33
CA CYS A 50 -7.82 16.93 11.46
C CYS A 50 -7.87 16.22 10.11
N ARG A 51 -7.53 14.93 10.08
CA ARG A 51 -7.73 14.03 8.94
C ARG A 51 -8.78 13.00 9.33
N MET A 52 -9.93 13.06 8.69
CA MET A 52 -10.95 12.01 8.75
C MET A 52 -10.80 11.13 7.52
N GLY A 53 -10.86 9.81 7.71
CA GLY A 53 -10.78 8.83 6.64
C GLY A 53 -11.89 7.80 6.75
N TYR A 54 -12.39 7.35 5.62
CA TYR A 54 -13.08 6.06 5.57
C TYR A 54 -12.68 5.28 4.33
N THR A 55 -12.67 3.97 4.48
CA THR A 55 -12.32 3.01 3.43
C THR A 55 -13.52 2.14 3.13
N VAL A 56 -13.84 1.96 1.85
CA VAL A 56 -14.81 0.97 1.40
C VAL A 56 -14.07 -0.04 0.52
N SER A 57 -14.11 -1.31 0.93
CA SER A 57 -13.46 -2.40 0.20
C SER A 57 -14.50 -3.32 -0.42
N ARG A 58 -14.36 -3.59 -1.71
CA ARG A 58 -15.26 -4.46 -2.49
C ARG A 58 -14.46 -5.31 -3.45
N LYS A 59 -14.54 -6.64 -3.29
CA LYS A 59 -13.87 -7.63 -4.15
C LYS A 59 -12.37 -7.36 -4.27
N ARG A 60 -11.96 -6.67 -5.35
CA ARG A 60 -10.57 -6.47 -5.76
C ARG A 60 -10.06 -5.04 -5.57
N MET A 61 -10.87 -4.16 -4.98
CA MET A 61 -10.54 -2.75 -4.85
C MET A 61 -10.89 -2.23 -3.46
N SER A 62 -9.98 -1.45 -2.89
CA SER A 62 -10.17 -0.66 -1.68
C SER A 62 -10.16 0.81 -2.06
N ARG A 63 -11.24 1.53 -1.73
CA ARG A 63 -11.36 2.96 -1.99
C ARG A 63 -11.30 3.73 -0.68
N VAL A 64 -10.26 4.53 -0.51
CA VAL A 64 -10.03 5.34 0.69
C VAL A 64 -10.38 6.78 0.37
N LYS A 65 -11.24 7.40 1.18
CA LYS A 65 -11.56 8.83 1.07
C LYS A 65 -11.06 9.55 2.30
N PHE A 66 -10.25 10.57 2.09
CA PHE A 66 -9.79 11.46 3.15
C PHE A 66 -10.46 12.83 3.06
N GLN A 67 -10.68 13.41 4.23
CA GLN A 67 -11.11 14.79 4.44
C GLN A 67 -10.13 15.42 5.43
N TYR A 68 -9.59 16.58 5.08
CA TYR A 68 -8.62 17.31 5.89
C TYR A 68 -9.19 18.68 6.24
N LEU A 69 -9.12 19.05 7.52
CA LEU A 69 -9.25 20.42 7.99
C LEU A 69 -7.89 20.87 8.52
N ILE A 70 -7.32 21.89 7.88
CA ILE A 70 -5.94 22.34 8.13
C ILE A 70 -6.01 23.79 8.59
N ASN A 71 -5.69 24.05 9.85
CA ASN A 71 -5.53 25.38 10.42
C ASN A 71 -4.04 25.70 10.55
N SER A 72 -3.60 26.76 9.86
CA SER A 72 -2.20 27.18 9.77
C SER A 72 -2.11 28.72 9.80
N ARG A 73 -0.89 29.27 9.74
CA ARG A 73 -0.67 30.73 9.64
C ARG A 73 -1.33 31.37 8.41
N GLU A 74 -1.55 30.60 7.35
CA GLU A 74 -2.25 31.01 6.13
C GLU A 74 -3.79 31.00 6.28
N GLY A 75 -4.29 30.61 7.45
CA GLY A 75 -5.72 30.42 7.74
C GLY A 75 -6.15 28.95 7.70
N ILE A 76 -7.48 28.77 7.66
CA ILE A 76 -8.15 27.47 7.66
C ILE A 76 -8.46 27.04 6.23
N ARG A 77 -8.08 25.82 5.86
CA ARG A 77 -8.36 25.21 4.56
C ARG A 77 -8.93 23.81 4.70
N HIS A 78 -9.82 23.47 3.78
CA HIS A 78 -10.34 22.12 3.61
C HIS A 78 -9.73 21.47 2.36
N LYS A 79 -9.36 20.19 2.47
CA LYS A 79 -8.87 19.37 1.36
C LYS A 79 -9.50 17.99 1.40
N SER A 80 -9.57 17.34 0.24
CA SER A 80 -10.00 15.95 0.15
C SER A 80 -9.19 15.18 -0.87
N GLU A 81 -9.06 13.88 -0.64
CA GLU A 81 -8.35 12.94 -1.50
C GLU A 81 -9.15 11.65 -1.63
N ILE A 82 -8.98 10.97 -2.75
CA ILE A 82 -9.53 9.65 -3.00
C ILE A 82 -8.39 8.79 -3.53
N HIS A 83 -8.17 7.64 -2.89
CA HIS A 83 -7.17 6.64 -3.28
C HIS A 83 -7.89 5.35 -3.63
N GLU A 84 -7.45 4.71 -4.72
CA GLU A 84 -7.94 3.41 -5.17
C GLU A 84 -6.78 2.42 -5.16
N LEU A 85 -6.90 1.37 -4.35
CA LEU A 85 -5.84 0.43 -4.04
C LEU A 85 -6.30 -0.98 -4.42
N GLY A 86 -5.51 -1.66 -5.24
CA GLY A 86 -5.78 -3.04 -5.61
C GLY A 86 -5.69 -3.97 -4.41
N LEU A 87 -6.66 -4.86 -4.28
CA LEU A 87 -6.63 -5.98 -3.34
C LEU A 87 -6.16 -7.21 -4.11
N PHE A 88 -4.97 -7.68 -3.78
CA PHE A 88 -4.35 -8.86 -4.40
C PHE A 88 -4.21 -9.95 -3.35
N THR A 89 -4.50 -11.19 -3.73
CA THR A 89 -4.25 -12.31 -2.82
C THR A 89 -2.75 -12.58 -2.70
N ILE A 90 -2.36 -13.37 -1.70
CA ILE A 90 -0.96 -13.75 -1.53
C ILE A 90 -0.46 -14.54 -2.74
N GLU A 91 -1.29 -15.45 -3.23
CA GLU A 91 -0.99 -16.31 -4.38
C GLU A 91 -0.81 -15.49 -5.66
N GLU A 92 -1.66 -14.48 -5.87
CA GLU A 92 -1.54 -13.58 -7.02
C GLU A 92 -0.25 -12.78 -7.00
N MET A 93 0.12 -12.25 -5.83
CA MET A 93 1.38 -11.53 -5.67
C MET A 93 2.57 -12.47 -5.88
N GLN A 94 2.59 -13.64 -5.24
CA GLN A 94 3.63 -14.65 -5.43
C GLN A 94 3.79 -15.04 -6.90
N HIS A 95 2.67 -15.27 -7.60
CA HIS A 95 2.67 -15.54 -9.03
C HIS A 95 3.28 -14.39 -9.82
N CYS A 96 2.92 -13.13 -9.54
CA CYS A 96 3.51 -11.97 -10.23
C CYS A 96 5.03 -11.86 -10.00
N PHE A 97 5.53 -12.20 -8.81
CA PHE A 97 6.97 -12.24 -8.52
C PHE A 97 7.67 -13.35 -9.30
N GLN A 98 7.09 -14.54 -9.37
CA GLN A 98 7.62 -15.67 -10.13
C GLN A 98 7.65 -15.37 -11.63
N GLU A 99 6.57 -14.82 -12.18
CA GLU A 99 6.49 -14.36 -13.58
C GLU A 99 7.53 -13.29 -13.89
N ALA A 100 7.83 -12.41 -12.94
CA ALA A 100 8.90 -11.43 -13.08
C ALA A 100 10.31 -12.03 -12.89
N GLY A 101 10.45 -13.33 -12.62
CA GLY A 101 11.72 -14.04 -12.52
C GLY A 101 12.45 -13.84 -11.18
N PHE A 102 11.69 -13.71 -10.08
CA PHE A 102 12.22 -13.71 -8.72
C PHE A 102 12.06 -15.07 -8.04
N GLU A 103 13.04 -15.45 -7.23
CA GLU A 103 12.82 -16.36 -6.11
C GLU A 103 12.13 -15.57 -4.99
N ILE A 104 11.02 -16.07 -4.43
CA ILE A 104 10.10 -15.28 -3.60
C ILE A 104 9.82 -15.95 -2.26
N TRP A 105 9.84 -15.14 -1.19
CA TRP A 105 9.37 -15.50 0.14
C TRP A 105 8.32 -14.48 0.60
N TYR A 106 7.37 -14.95 1.41
CA TYR A 106 6.38 -14.11 2.07
C TYR A 106 6.48 -14.32 3.58
N ASP A 107 6.71 -13.23 4.30
CA ASP A 107 6.59 -13.21 5.75
C ASP A 107 5.25 -12.57 6.12
N PRO A 108 4.32 -13.31 6.76
CA PRO A 108 3.00 -12.81 7.11
C PRO A 108 3.00 -11.74 8.22
N GLN A 109 4.07 -11.64 9.02
CA GLN A 109 4.16 -10.62 10.07
C GLN A 109 4.40 -9.23 9.45
N GLY A 110 5.44 -9.11 8.62
CA GLY A 110 5.83 -7.84 8.02
C GLY A 110 6.07 -6.73 9.06
N PHE A 111 5.95 -5.47 8.64
CA PHE A 111 6.13 -4.31 9.55
C PHE A 111 4.85 -3.89 10.26
N ASN A 112 3.71 -3.97 9.58
CA ASN A 112 2.41 -3.46 10.05
C ASN A 112 1.29 -4.51 9.96
N ASN A 113 1.61 -5.80 10.15
CA ASN A 113 0.65 -6.92 10.01
C ASN A 113 -0.03 -7.00 8.64
N ARG A 114 0.63 -6.49 7.59
CA ARG A 114 0.22 -6.64 6.18
C ARG A 114 1.04 -7.68 5.43
N GLY A 115 1.97 -8.33 6.14
CA GLY A 115 3.01 -9.14 5.55
C GLY A 115 4.02 -8.35 4.73
N ILE A 116 4.99 -9.07 4.16
CA ILE A 116 6.04 -8.51 3.32
C ILE A 116 6.54 -9.55 2.32
N TYR A 117 6.71 -9.14 1.07
CA TYR A 117 7.26 -9.97 0.00
C TYR A 117 8.74 -9.67 -0.18
N ILE A 118 9.56 -10.71 -0.23
CA ILE A 118 11.00 -10.61 -0.41
C ILE A 118 11.34 -11.38 -1.70
N GLY A 119 11.71 -10.65 -2.75
CA GLY A 119 12.10 -11.22 -4.03
C GLY A 119 13.61 -11.15 -4.25
N LYS A 120 14.26 -12.27 -4.50
CA LYS A 120 15.68 -12.33 -4.89
C LYS A 120 15.81 -12.55 -6.38
N ARG A 121 16.58 -11.69 -7.04
CA ARG A 121 16.96 -11.88 -8.44
C ARG A 121 17.93 -13.07 -8.52
N GLY A 122 17.69 -13.98 -9.45
CA GLY A 122 18.64 -15.05 -9.77
C GLY A 122 20.04 -14.53 -10.14
N GLN A 123 21.02 -15.43 -10.26
CA GLN A 123 22.35 -15.10 -10.78
C GLN A 123 22.26 -14.54 -12.20
#